data_AF-M5FLS2-F1
#
_entry.id   AF-M5FLS2-F1
#
_cell.length_a   1.000
_cell.length_b   1.000
_cell.length_c   1.000
_cell.angle_alpha   90.00
_cell.angle_beta   90.00
_cell.angle_gamma   90.00
#
_symmetry.space_group_name_H-M   'P 1'
#
loop_
_entity.id
_entity.type
_entity.pdbx_description
1 polymer ?
#
loop_
_entity_poly.entity_id
_entity_poly.type
_entity_poly.pdbx_seq_one_letter_code
_entity_poly.pdbx_strand_id
1 'polypeptide(L)' 'MAVRISLPGGTLKVKVYRELRDRERERRVPVLKVGSLYLIWWWNRRRPVNDQPLG' A
#
# COMPACT_ATOMS: atom_id res chain seq x y z
N MET A 1 -3.50 -2.74 13.50
CA MET A 1 -2.22 -3.37 13.16
C MET A 1 -2.10 -3.71 11.66
N ALA A 2 -1.61 -2.75 10.87
CA ALA A 2 -1.34 -3.00 9.46
C ALA A 2 0.09 -3.51 9.25
N VAL A 3 0.27 -4.60 8.50
CA VAL A 3 1.57 -4.96 7.95
C VAL A 3 1.87 -4.02 6.79
N ARG A 4 3.07 -3.43 6.77
CA ARG A 4 3.52 -2.52 5.70
C ARG A 4 4.70 -3.15 5.00
N ILE A 5 4.56 -3.38 3.70
CA ILE A 5 5.61 -3.94 2.85
C ILE A 5 6.02 -2.83 1.88
N SER A 6 7.27 -2.40 1.97
CA SER A 6 7.86 -1.49 0.99
C SER A 6 8.21 -2.28 -0.27
N LEU A 7 7.62 -1.90 -1.40
CA LEU A 7 7.85 -2.53 -2.70
C LEU A 7 8.33 -1.45 -3.70
N PRO A 8 9.02 -1.84 -4.79
CA PRO A 8 9.37 -0.89 -5.84
C PRO A 8 8.12 -0.11 -6.32
N GLY A 9 8.20 1.22 -6.32
CA GLY A 9 7.09 2.10 -6.71
C GLY A 9 6.00 2.35 -5.66
N GLY A 10 6.09 1.76 -4.44
CA GLY A 10 5.01 1.94 -3.48
C GLY A 10 5.17 1.28 -2.11
N THR A 11 4.10 1.35 -1.33
CA THR A 11 3.97 0.60 -0.09
C THR A 11 2.65 -0.14 -0.11
N LEU A 12 2.72 -1.46 0.00
CA LEU A 12 1.55 -2.30 0.19
C LEU A 12 1.23 -2.36 1.68
N LYS A 13 0.01 -1.97 2.03
CA LYS A 13 -0.53 -2.15 3.38
C LYS A 13 -1.48 -3.34 3.38
N VAL A 14 -1.26 -4.25 4.31
CA VAL A 14 -2.10 -5.42 4.52
C VAL A 14 -2.78 -5.28 5.87
N LYS A 15 -4.09 -5.43 5.89
CA LYS A 15 -4.94 -5.30 7.08
C LYS A 15 -5.96 -6.42 7.14
N VAL A 16 -6.51 -6.65 8.32
CA VAL A 16 -7.73 -7.46 8.53
C VAL A 16 -8.95 -6.54 8.62
N TYR A 17 -10.16 -7.08 8.39
CA TYR A 17 -11.42 -6.29 8.35
C TYR A 17 -11.62 -5.37 9.56
N ARG A 18 -11.29 -5.87 10.76
CA ARG A 18 -11.46 -5.15 12.03
C ARG A 18 -10.62 -3.88 12.11
N GLU A 19 -9.59 -3.78 11.29
CA GLU A 19 -8.62 -2.69 11.31
C GLU A 19 -8.67 -1.78 10.09
N LEU A 20 -9.62 -2.06 9.20
CA LEU A 20 -10.00 -1.11 8.16
C LEU A 20 -10.55 0.15 8.82
N ARG A 21 -10.07 1.30 8.36
CA ARG A 21 -10.66 2.60 8.66
C ARG A 21 -12.03 2.70 7.99
N ASP A 22 -12.89 3.57 8.49
CA ASP A 22 -14.24 3.72 7.95
C ASP A 22 -14.24 4.03 6.45
N ARG A 23 -13.32 4.89 5.99
CA ARG A 23 -13.13 5.16 4.55
C ARG A 23 -12.73 3.93 3.71
N GLU A 24 -11.96 3.00 4.29
CA GLU A 24 -11.56 1.76 3.64
C GLU A 24 -12.72 0.75 3.64
N ARG A 25 -13.53 0.71 4.71
CA ARG A 25 -14.75 -0.11 4.80
C ARG A 25 -15.84 0.37 3.85
N GLU A 26 -16.04 1.67 3.77
CA GLU A 26 -16.94 2.34 2.83
C GLU A 26 -16.42 2.30 1.38
N ARG A 27 -15.26 1.67 1.13
CA ARG A 27 -14.63 1.54 -0.19
C ARG A 27 -14.41 2.88 -0.92
N ARG A 28 -14.27 3.97 -0.17
CA ARG A 28 -13.94 5.30 -0.71
C ARG A 28 -12.50 5.41 -1.20
N VAL A 29 -11.68 4.41 -0.88
CA VAL A 29 -10.30 4.25 -1.35
C VAL A 29 -10.17 2.86 -1.98
N PRO A 30 -9.26 2.68 -2.95
CA PRO A 30 -9.04 1.38 -3.57
C PRO A 30 -8.54 0.37 -2.53
N VAL A 31 -9.36 -0.64 -2.25
CA VAL A 31 -9.07 -1.74 -1.33
C VAL A 31 -9.37 -3.05 -2.05
N LEU A 32 -8.42 -3.96 -2.07
CA LEU A 32 -8.58 -5.30 -2.62
C LEU A 32 -8.75 -6.31 -1.48
N LYS A 33 -9.81 -7.13 -1.52
CA LYS A 33 -10.03 -8.20 -0.54
C LYS A 33 -9.50 -9.52 -1.09
N VAL A 34 -8.62 -10.18 -0.34
CA VAL A 34 -8.10 -11.51 -0.66
C VAL A 34 -8.29 -12.39 0.57
N GLY A 35 -9.27 -13.30 0.52
CA GLY A 35 -9.70 -14.08 1.68
C GLY A 35 -10.13 -13.18 2.86
N SER A 36 -9.43 -13.30 3.98
CA SER A 36 -9.66 -12.51 5.20
C SER A 36 -8.82 -11.22 5.29
N LEU A 37 -7.96 -10.99 4.28
CA LEU A 37 -7.05 -9.86 4.23
C LEU A 37 -7.55 -8.79 3.25
N TYR A 38 -7.20 -7.56 3.58
CA TYR A 38 -7.49 -6.37 2.80
C TYR A 38 -6.17 -5.68 2.47
N LEU A 39 -5.93 -5.55 1.17
CA LEU A 39 -4.73 -5.01 0.55
C LEU A 39 -5.01 -3.59 0.07
N ILE A 40 -4.13 -2.67 0.44
CA ILE A 40 -4.21 -1.26 0.06
C ILE A 40 -2.85 -0.89 -0.54
N TRP A 41 -2.85 -0.54 -1.83
CA TRP A 41 -1.65 -0.08 -2.50
C TRP A 41 -1.52 1.44 -2.38
N TRP A 42 -0.40 1.90 -1.81
CA TRP A 42 -0.03 3.31 -1.83
C TRP A 42 1.10 3.53 -2.82
N TRP A 43 0.79 4.15 -3.95
CA TRP A 43 1.82 4.53 -4.91
C TRP A 43 2.72 5.59 -4.28
N ASN A 44 4.02 5.30 -4.20
CA ASN A 44 4.97 6.29 -3.75
C ASN A 44 5.51 6.94 -5.01
N ARG A 45 5.09 8.18 -5.31
CA ARG A 45 5.69 9.00 -6.39
C ARG A 45 7.12 9.43 -6.01
N ARG A 46 7.91 8.56 -5.40
CA ARG A 46 9.34 8.77 -5.32
C ARG A 46 9.83 8.59 -6.75
N ARG A 47 10.27 9.72 -7.33
CA ARG A 47 11.06 9.77 -8.56
C ARG A 47 12.04 8.60 -8.56
N PRO A 48 12.31 7.97 -9.71
CA PRO A 48 13.42 7.04 -9.78
C PRO A 48 14.63 7.76 -9.17
N VAL A 49 15.20 7.17 -8.11
CA VAL A 49 16.57 7.50 -7.74
C VAL A 49 17.34 7.13 -9.00
N ASN A 50 17.73 8.16 -9.75
CA ASN A 50 18.75 8.01 -10.77
C ASN A 50 19.91 7.34 -10.04
N ASP A 51 20.16 6.08 -10.36
CA ASP A 51 21.50 5.52 -10.30
C ASP A 51 22.41 6.52 -11.02
N GLN A 52 23.12 7.34 -10.26
CA GLN A 52 24.28 8.07 -10.76
C GLN A 52 25.42 7.06 -10.88
N PRO A 53 25.96 6.78 -12.07
CA PRO A 53 27.37 6.54 -12.18
C PRO A 53 28.08 7.90 -12.23
N LEU A 54 29.04 8.07 -11.31
CA LEU A 54 30.07 9.09 -11.39
C LEU A 54 30.74 9.06 -12.77
N GLY A 55 30.85 10.22 -13.41
CA GLY A 55 31.60 10.47 -14.64
C GLY A 55 31.78 11.96 -14.83
#